data_AF-A0A820TY25-F1
#
_entry.id   AF-A0A820TY25-F1
#
_cell.length_a   1.000
_cell.length_b   1.000
_cell.length_c   1.000
_cell.angle_alpha   90.00
_cell.angle_beta   90.00
_cell.angle_gamma   90.00
#
_symmetry.space_group_name_H-M   'P 1'
#
loop_
_entity.id
_entity.type
_entity.pdbx_description
1 polymer ?
#
loop_
_entity_poly.entity_id
_entity_poly.type
_entity_poly.pdbx_seq_one_letter_code
_entity_poly.pdbx_strand_id
1 'polypeptide(L)'
;NGELFEREKFDLKKEFGLDSFERFCWMCILSGCDYLENITGIGLVKAKKVMSRTQISNIDLILKQLPQNLGKLNLRVTDDYITGFKRAHLAFLHQIVYDPIQRIQMPLNPLPDDVDREHLKYAGQLDETPLAFQHAIGNLNVKTKCIVDKFNPSQWKYRSPVSSSSSSSSVIPGHLKSIWSKEYTSRSEPFSLTSTPMSRKKIS
;
A
#
# COMPACT_ATOMS: atom_id res chain seq x y z
N ASN A 1 -5.69 -18.34 -7.36
CA ASN A 1 -6.43 -17.60 -8.41
C ASN A 1 -6.38 -16.10 -8.16
N GLY A 2 -5.17 -15.51 -8.16
CA GLY A 2 -5.03 -14.06 -8.14
C GLY A 2 -4.81 -13.57 -9.57
N GLU A 3 -5.53 -12.53 -9.96
CA GLU A 3 -5.31 -11.82 -11.22
C GLU A 3 -4.62 -10.49 -10.90
N LEU A 4 -3.53 -10.19 -11.61
CA LEU A 4 -2.78 -8.95 -11.42
C LEU A 4 -3.50 -7.83 -12.18
N PHE A 5 -3.87 -6.77 -11.47
CA PHE A 5 -4.43 -5.57 -12.05
C PHE A 5 -3.44 -4.42 -11.95
N GLU A 6 -3.16 -3.78 -13.08
CA GLU A 6 -2.41 -2.52 -13.14
C GLU A 6 -3.37 -1.36 -12.87
N ARG A 7 -2.97 -0.46 -11.98
CA ARG A 7 -3.80 0.68 -11.57
C ARG A 7 -4.16 1.57 -12.77
N GLU A 8 -3.23 1.78 -13.69
CA GLU A 8 -3.40 2.62 -14.88
C GLU A 8 -4.42 2.02 -15.86
N LYS A 9 -4.57 0.70 -15.85
CA LYS A 9 -5.54 -0.04 -16.68
C LYS A 9 -6.87 -0.25 -15.95
N PHE A 10 -6.97 0.16 -14.69
CA PHE A 10 -8.14 -0.04 -13.85
C PHE A 10 -9.11 1.14 -14.00
N ASP A 11 -10.02 1.03 -14.95
CA ASP A 11 -11.07 2.04 -15.18
C ASP A 11 -12.11 2.00 -14.07
N LEU A 12 -11.88 2.80 -13.02
CA LEU A 12 -12.77 2.92 -11.86
C LEU A 12 -14.20 3.33 -12.23
N LYS A 13 -14.36 4.12 -13.29
CA LYS A 13 -15.67 4.60 -13.72
C LYS A 13 -16.44 3.47 -14.39
N LYS A 14 -15.79 2.71 -15.25
CA LYS A 14 -16.40 1.55 -15.91
C LYS A 14 -16.69 0.41 -14.94
N GLU A 15 -15.72 0.06 -14.09
CA GLU A 15 -15.82 -1.11 -13.22
C GLU A 15 -16.66 -0.84 -11.96
N PHE A 16 -16.58 0.37 -11.38
CA PHE A 16 -17.22 0.71 -10.10
C PHE A 16 -18.20 1.87 -10.15
N GLY A 17 -18.23 2.65 -11.25
CA GLY A 17 -19.00 3.89 -11.29
C GLY A 17 -18.42 4.97 -10.39
N LEU A 18 -17.10 4.95 -10.15
CA LEU A 18 -16.39 5.90 -9.30
C LEU A 18 -15.52 6.82 -10.16
N ASP A 19 -15.40 8.09 -9.77
CA ASP A 19 -14.66 9.12 -10.49
C ASP A 19 -13.23 9.35 -9.96
N SER A 20 -12.92 8.84 -8.76
CA SER A 20 -11.61 9.00 -8.13
C SER A 20 -11.18 7.77 -7.33
N PHE A 21 -9.86 7.64 -7.15
CA PHE A 21 -9.29 6.62 -6.29
C PHE A 21 -9.63 6.82 -4.81
N GLU A 22 -9.84 8.06 -4.38
CA GLU A 22 -10.31 8.38 -3.03
C GLU A 22 -11.66 7.72 -2.74
N ARG A 23 -12.61 7.81 -3.69
CA ARG A 23 -13.90 7.13 -3.55
C ARG A 23 -13.78 5.61 -3.55
N PHE A 24 -12.80 5.07 -4.27
CA PHE A 24 -12.48 3.65 -4.22
C PHE A 24 -11.97 3.25 -2.82
N CYS A 25 -11.07 4.04 -2.21
CA CYS A 25 -10.65 3.84 -0.82
C CYS A 25 -11.85 3.90 0.14
N TRP A 26 -12.72 4.90 0.02
CA TRP A 26 -13.92 5.01 0.87
C TRP A 26 -14.87 3.83 0.70
N MET A 27 -15.04 3.32 -0.52
CA MET A 27 -15.82 2.12 -0.78
C MET A 27 -15.22 0.91 -0.03
N CYS A 28 -13.90 0.72 -0.09
CA CYS A 28 -13.21 -0.37 0.61
C CYS A 28 -13.35 -0.25 2.13
N ILE A 29 -13.11 0.93 2.71
CA ILE A 29 -13.27 1.17 4.16
C ILE A 29 -14.71 0.91 4.60
N LEU A 30 -15.70 1.42 3.84
CA LEU A 30 -17.12 1.24 4.16
C LEU A 30 -17.55 -0.23 4.07
N SER A 31 -16.91 -1.01 3.20
CA SER A 31 -17.17 -2.45 3.09
C SER A 31 -16.58 -3.28 4.23
N GLY A 32 -15.72 -2.68 5.05
CA GLY A 32 -14.93 -3.32 6.11
C GLY A 32 -13.48 -3.50 5.68
N CYS A 33 -12.55 -3.14 6.56
CA CYS A 33 -11.12 -3.32 6.37
C CYS A 33 -10.43 -3.57 7.72
N ASP A 34 -9.13 -3.86 7.70
CA ASP A 34 -8.37 -4.15 8.93
C ASP A 34 -8.28 -2.95 9.89
N TYR A 35 -8.51 -1.73 9.40
CA TYR A 35 -8.51 -0.51 10.22
C TYR A 35 -9.88 -0.18 10.83
N LEU A 36 -10.97 -0.69 10.24
CA LEU A 36 -12.32 -0.36 10.64
C LEU A 36 -13.28 -1.47 10.22
N GLU A 37 -13.97 -2.05 11.20
CA GLU A 37 -15.06 -2.98 10.94
C GLU A 37 -16.18 -2.31 10.14
N ASN A 38 -16.87 -3.09 9.32
CA ASN A 38 -18.03 -2.57 8.59
C ASN A 38 -19.22 -2.34 9.52
N ILE A 39 -20.13 -1.45 9.09
CA ILE A 39 -21.47 -1.43 9.69
C ILE A 39 -22.19 -2.72 9.30
N THR A 40 -22.79 -3.41 10.27
CA THR A 40 -23.48 -4.68 10.04
C THR A 40 -24.44 -4.62 8.86
N GLY A 41 -24.25 -5.53 7.90
CA GLY A 41 -25.07 -5.61 6.70
C GLY A 41 -24.75 -4.55 5.64
N ILE A 42 -23.59 -3.88 5.71
CA ILE A 42 -22.95 -3.14 4.62
C ILE A 42 -21.67 -3.89 4.21
N GLY A 43 -21.69 -4.51 3.04
CA GLY A 43 -20.48 -5.05 2.39
C GLY A 43 -20.22 -4.35 1.07
N LEU A 44 -19.28 -4.89 0.28
CA LEU A 44 -18.80 -4.26 -0.96
C LEU A 44 -19.90 -3.81 -1.93
N VAL A 45 -20.93 -4.64 -2.15
CA VAL A 45 -22.05 -4.31 -3.05
C VAL A 45 -22.80 -3.05 -2.59
N LYS A 46 -23.04 -2.91 -1.27
CA LYS A 46 -23.75 -1.75 -0.71
C LYS A 46 -22.85 -0.53 -0.64
N ALA A 47 -21.57 -0.72 -0.29
CA ALA A 47 -20.59 0.35 -0.31
C ALA A 47 -20.44 0.94 -1.73
N LYS A 48 -20.28 0.08 -2.75
CA LYS A 48 -20.27 0.49 -4.17
C LYS A 48 -21.52 1.26 -4.54
N LYS A 49 -22.71 0.74 -4.20
CA LYS A 49 -24.00 1.42 -4.48
C LYS A 49 -24.07 2.83 -3.90
N VAL A 50 -23.60 3.03 -2.67
CA VAL A 50 -23.58 4.35 -2.03
C VAL A 50 -22.60 5.27 -2.75
N MET A 51 -21.35 4.81 -2.92
CA MET A 51 -20.27 5.61 -3.51
C MET A 51 -20.47 5.90 -5.00
N SER A 52 -21.19 5.07 -5.76
CA SER A 52 -21.44 5.33 -7.18
C SER A 52 -22.65 6.24 -7.42
N ARG A 53 -23.50 6.50 -6.41
CA ARG A 53 -24.73 7.28 -6.56
C ARG A 53 -24.66 8.67 -5.96
N THR A 54 -23.91 8.84 -4.87
CA THR A 54 -23.81 10.14 -4.22
C THR A 54 -22.84 11.07 -4.96
N GLN A 55 -23.25 12.30 -5.21
CA GLN A 55 -22.37 13.37 -5.74
C GLN A 55 -21.72 14.19 -4.62
N ILE A 56 -22.03 13.86 -3.36
CA ILE A 56 -21.43 14.52 -2.20
C ILE A 56 -19.94 14.15 -2.16
N SER A 57 -19.09 15.16 -1.96
CA SER A 57 -17.65 15.03 -1.80
C SER A 57 -17.21 14.97 -0.34
N ASN A 58 -18.04 15.43 0.59
CA ASN A 58 -17.73 15.40 2.02
C ASN A 58 -18.11 14.04 2.64
N ILE A 59 -17.10 13.31 3.15
CA ILE A 59 -17.31 11.97 3.73
C ILE A 59 -18.22 11.98 4.96
N ASP A 60 -18.16 12.98 5.84
CA ASP A 60 -19.06 13.09 7.00
C ASP A 60 -20.53 13.14 6.57
N LEU A 61 -20.82 13.92 5.52
CA LEU A 61 -22.17 14.04 4.97
C LEU A 61 -22.63 12.74 4.32
N ILE A 62 -21.75 12.06 3.57
CA ILE A 62 -22.07 10.75 2.97
C ILE A 62 -22.41 9.74 4.07
N LEU A 63 -21.58 9.66 5.12
CA LEU A 63 -21.77 8.72 6.22
C LEU A 63 -23.05 9.01 6.99
N LYS A 64 -23.37 10.28 7.29
CA LYS A 64 -24.62 10.66 7.96
C LYS A 64 -25.87 10.33 7.11
N GLN A 65 -25.75 10.34 5.78
CA GLN A 65 -26.83 10.00 4.86
C GLN A 65 -26.90 8.51 4.49
N LEU A 66 -26.02 7.65 5.02
CA LEU A 66 -26.03 6.20 4.77
C LEU A 66 -27.41 5.54 4.97
N PRO A 67 -28.15 5.82 6.05
CA PRO A 67 -29.47 5.23 6.28
C PRO A 67 -30.45 5.53 5.13
N GLN A 68 -30.44 6.77 4.64
CA GLN A 68 -31.31 7.22 3.55
C GLN A 68 -30.88 6.61 2.20
N ASN A 69 -29.58 6.65 1.89
CA ASN A 69 -29.02 6.09 0.65
C ASN A 69 -29.28 4.58 0.50
N LEU A 70 -29.37 3.86 1.62
CA LEU A 70 -29.60 2.41 1.65
C LEU A 70 -31.06 2.02 1.89
N GLY A 71 -31.96 2.97 2.16
CA GLY A 71 -33.35 2.69 2.54
C GLY A 71 -33.46 1.93 3.87
N LYS A 72 -32.50 2.14 4.78
CA LYS A 72 -32.38 1.46 6.08
C LYS A 72 -32.44 2.46 7.22
N LEU A 73 -33.63 2.97 7.54
CA LEU A 73 -33.81 4.01 8.56
C LEU A 73 -33.37 3.59 9.98
N ASN A 74 -33.38 2.29 10.27
CA ASN A 74 -32.91 1.75 11.56
C ASN A 74 -31.38 1.65 11.65
N LEU A 75 -30.66 1.88 10.54
CA LEU A 75 -29.21 1.91 10.55
C LEU A 75 -28.73 3.15 11.31
N ARG A 76 -27.91 2.95 12.33
CA ARG A 76 -27.27 4.03 13.08
C ARG A 76 -25.82 4.14 12.66
N VAL A 77 -25.40 5.36 12.34
CA VAL A 77 -24.01 5.72 12.13
C VAL A 77 -23.60 6.57 13.34
N THR A 78 -22.70 6.03 14.17
CA THR A 78 -22.23 6.73 15.38
C THR A 78 -21.11 7.71 15.02
N ASP A 79 -20.90 8.72 15.87
CA ASP A 79 -19.78 9.64 15.73
C ASP A 79 -18.42 8.92 15.85
N ASP A 80 -18.36 7.85 16.65
CA ASP A 80 -17.20 6.96 16.75
C ASP A 80 -16.90 6.26 15.41
N TYR A 81 -17.93 5.81 14.68
CA TYR A 81 -17.74 5.20 13.37
C TYR A 81 -17.20 6.21 12.36
N ILE A 82 -17.72 7.45 12.37
CA ILE A 82 -17.24 8.53 11.51
C ILE A 82 -15.79 8.86 11.81
N THR A 83 -15.44 8.97 13.09
CA THR A 83 -14.06 9.18 13.56
C THR A 83 -13.14 8.04 13.13
N GLY A 84 -13.58 6.79 13.32
CA GLY A 84 -12.87 5.59 12.88
C GLY A 84 -12.67 5.54 11.37
N PHE A 85 -13.67 5.94 10.59
CA PHE A 85 -13.58 6.03 9.13
C PHE A 85 -12.51 7.01 8.67
N LYS A 86 -12.46 8.20 9.27
CA LYS A 86 -11.41 9.18 8.97
C LYS A 86 -10.03 8.67 9.32
N ARG A 87 -9.89 8.00 10.47
CA ARG A 87 -8.62 7.36 10.87
C ARG A 87 -8.20 6.27 9.89
N ALA A 88 -9.11 5.39 9.49
CA ALA A 88 -8.84 4.37 8.47
C ALA A 88 -8.41 5.00 7.14
N HIS A 89 -9.08 6.07 6.70
CA HIS A 89 -8.70 6.79 5.49
C HIS A 89 -7.30 7.38 5.57
N LEU A 90 -6.95 8.02 6.69
CA LEU A 90 -5.59 8.52 6.93
C LEU A 90 -4.56 7.39 6.98
N ALA A 91 -4.89 6.23 7.55
CA ALA A 91 -4.01 5.06 7.57
C ALA A 91 -3.73 4.54 6.15
N PHE A 92 -4.74 4.48 5.27
CA PHE A 92 -4.55 4.13 3.86
C PHE A 92 -3.59 5.07 3.13
N LEU A 93 -3.63 6.37 3.44
CA LEU A 93 -2.81 7.38 2.77
C LEU A 93 -1.40 7.51 3.37
N HIS A 94 -1.26 7.34 4.68
CA HIS A 94 -0.06 7.75 5.40
C HIS A 94 0.56 6.66 6.25
N GLN A 95 0.26 5.39 5.95
CA GLN A 95 0.90 4.25 6.60
C GLN A 95 2.42 4.43 6.61
N ILE A 96 3.05 4.12 7.75
CA ILE A 96 4.51 4.19 7.88
C ILE A 96 5.13 3.09 7.02
N VAL A 97 6.00 3.51 6.11
CA VAL A 97 6.81 2.65 5.24
C VAL A 97 8.29 2.92 5.49
N TYR A 98 9.16 2.09 4.90
CA TYR A 98 10.60 2.26 4.97
C TYR A 98 11.15 2.62 3.59
N ASP A 99 11.81 3.77 3.46
CA ASP A 99 12.53 4.14 2.25
C ASP A 99 13.90 3.42 2.25
N PRO A 100 14.15 2.44 1.34
CA PRO A 100 15.40 1.70 1.31
C PRO A 100 16.60 2.52 0.80
N ILE A 101 16.34 3.61 0.08
CA ILE A 101 17.36 4.51 -0.47
C ILE A 101 17.84 5.46 0.62
N GLN A 102 16.92 6.19 1.24
CA GLN A 102 17.23 7.13 2.33
C GLN A 102 17.48 6.43 3.68
N ARG A 103 17.07 5.16 3.78
CA ARG A 103 17.18 4.33 4.99
C ARG A 103 16.47 4.93 6.20
N ILE A 104 15.24 5.37 5.98
CA ILE A 104 14.41 6.03 7.00
C ILE A 104 12.98 5.51 6.94
N GLN A 105 12.31 5.44 8.09
CA GLN A 105 10.86 5.28 8.12
C GLN A 105 10.18 6.62 7.82
N MET A 106 9.19 6.59 6.94
CA MET A 106 8.43 7.77 6.56
C MET A 106 6.98 7.40 6.19
N PRO A 107 6.04 8.35 6.22
CA PRO A 107 4.70 8.13 5.71
C PRO A 107 4.71 7.81 4.20
N LEU A 108 3.81 6.93 3.76
CA LEU A 108 3.66 6.55 2.35
C LEU A 108 3.42 7.75 1.42
N ASN A 109 2.58 8.69 1.86
CA ASN A 109 2.40 10.00 1.22
C ASN A 109 2.72 11.10 2.24
N PRO A 110 3.26 12.27 1.82
CA PRO A 110 3.48 13.41 2.69
C PRO A 110 2.23 13.75 3.51
N LEU A 111 2.45 14.09 4.78
CA LEU A 111 1.35 14.48 5.65
C LEU A 111 0.81 15.86 5.28
N PRO A 112 -0.50 16.07 5.37
CA PRO A 112 -1.07 17.42 5.36
C PRO A 112 -0.51 18.27 6.52
N ASP A 113 -0.44 19.59 6.32
CA ASP A 113 0.10 20.52 7.32
C ASP A 113 -0.68 20.53 8.64
N ASP A 114 -1.96 20.14 8.60
CA ASP A 114 -2.88 20.08 9.73
C ASP A 114 -2.88 18.73 10.47
N VAL A 115 -2.09 17.75 10.02
CA VAL A 115 -2.01 16.42 10.62
C VAL A 115 -0.66 16.23 11.32
N ASP A 116 -0.70 16.25 12.65
CA ASP A 116 0.48 15.96 13.46
C ASP A 116 0.82 14.46 13.46
N ARG A 117 2.12 14.16 13.31
CA ARG A 117 2.72 12.82 13.22
C ARG A 117 2.42 11.97 14.45
N GLU A 118 2.35 12.58 15.62
CA GLU A 118 2.06 11.85 16.87
C GLU A 118 0.65 11.24 16.88
N HIS A 119 -0.28 11.81 16.10
CA HIS A 119 -1.64 11.30 15.99
C HIS A 119 -1.74 10.08 15.07
N LEU A 120 -0.69 9.75 14.30
CA LEU A 120 -0.69 8.65 13.32
C LEU A 120 -0.09 7.34 13.86
N LYS A 121 0.04 7.17 15.18
CA LYS A 121 0.50 5.91 15.79
C LYS A 121 -0.31 4.69 15.32
N TYR A 122 -1.60 4.88 15.00
CA TYR A 122 -2.46 3.84 14.43
C TYR A 122 -2.10 3.47 12.98
N ALA A 123 -1.40 4.33 12.25
CA ALA A 123 -0.93 4.10 10.89
C ALA A 123 0.51 3.54 10.85
N GLY A 124 1.12 3.30 12.02
CA GLY A 124 2.44 2.71 12.17
C GLY A 124 3.27 3.44 13.22
N GLN A 125 4.19 2.71 13.84
CA GLN A 125 5.12 3.25 14.83
C GLN A 125 6.47 3.54 14.17
N LEU A 126 7.03 4.69 14.51
CA LEU A 126 8.42 5.00 14.17
C LEU A 126 9.34 4.40 15.24
N ASP A 127 10.32 3.64 14.76
CA ASP A 127 11.46 3.19 15.53
C ASP A 127 12.60 4.21 15.37
N GLU A 128 13.59 4.16 16.26
CA GLU A 128 14.84 4.91 16.05
C GLU A 128 15.51 4.46 14.74
N THR A 129 16.10 5.39 13.98
CA THR A 129 16.64 5.10 12.64
C THR A 129 17.55 3.86 12.56
N PRO A 130 18.50 3.62 13.50
CA PRO A 130 19.31 2.41 13.47
C PRO A 130 18.49 1.13 13.64
N LEU A 131 17.47 1.16 14.51
CA LEU A 131 16.58 0.04 14.77
C LEU A 131 15.67 -0.23 13.57
N ALA A 132 15.10 0.82 12.98
CA ALA A 132 14.29 0.76 11.77
C ALA A 132 15.03 0.10 10.60
N PHE A 133 16.31 0.44 10.40
CA PHE A 133 17.13 -0.21 9.38
C PHE A 133 17.33 -1.70 9.66
N GLN A 134 17.63 -2.08 10.91
CA GLN A 134 17.81 -3.49 11.29
C GLN A 134 16.51 -4.30 11.18
N HIS A 135 15.35 -3.68 11.47
CA HIS A 135 14.02 -4.22 11.17
C HIS A 135 13.85 -4.44 9.66
N ALA A 136 14.11 -3.42 8.84
CA ALA A 136 13.87 -3.45 7.40
C ALA A 136 14.70 -4.50 6.66
N ILE A 137 15.92 -4.79 7.14
CA ILE A 137 16.78 -5.82 6.54
C ILE A 137 16.60 -7.22 7.14
N GLY A 138 15.66 -7.40 8.09
CA GLY A 138 15.31 -8.70 8.65
C GLY A 138 16.24 -9.21 9.76
N ASN A 139 17.11 -8.36 10.32
CA ASN A 139 18.04 -8.76 11.37
C ASN A 139 17.40 -8.84 12.76
N LEU A 140 16.21 -8.28 12.93
CA LEU A 140 15.50 -8.22 14.20
C LEU A 140 14.16 -8.92 14.10
N ASN A 141 13.76 -9.57 15.20
CA ASN A 141 12.42 -10.10 15.34
C ASN A 141 11.40 -8.96 15.48
N VAL A 142 10.34 -8.99 14.66
CA VAL A 142 9.29 -7.96 14.60
C VAL A 142 8.63 -7.67 15.96
N LYS A 143 8.50 -8.69 16.83
CA LYS A 143 7.83 -8.56 18.14
C LYS A 143 8.82 -8.27 19.26
N THR A 144 9.88 -9.06 19.38
CA THR A 144 10.80 -8.97 20.54
C THR A 144 11.89 -7.94 20.36
N LYS A 145 12.12 -7.45 19.13
CA LYS A 145 13.23 -6.56 18.76
C LYS A 145 14.62 -7.17 19.05
N CYS A 146 14.69 -8.46 19.34
CA CYS A 146 15.94 -9.17 19.51
C CYS A 146 16.59 -9.47 18.16
N ILE A 147 17.93 -9.53 18.15
CA ILE A 147 18.72 -9.90 16.98
C ILE A 147 18.47 -11.37 16.65
N VAL A 148 18.06 -11.63 15.41
CA VAL A 148 17.86 -12.98 14.83
C VAL A 148 18.79 -13.26 13.67
N ASP A 149 19.34 -12.22 13.03
CA ASP A 149 20.32 -12.34 11.94
C ASP A 149 21.31 -11.16 11.96
N LYS A 150 22.38 -11.24 11.16
CA LYS A 150 23.46 -10.25 11.04
C LYS A 150 23.76 -9.91 9.57
N PHE A 151 22.74 -9.95 8.71
CA PHE A 151 22.88 -9.56 7.31
C PHE A 151 23.40 -8.12 7.20
N ASN A 152 24.39 -7.92 6.33
CA ASN A 152 24.93 -6.60 6.01
C ASN A 152 24.87 -6.37 4.50
N PRO A 153 23.97 -5.49 4.02
CA PRO A 153 23.82 -5.25 2.59
C PRO A 153 25.08 -4.67 1.92
N SER A 154 25.91 -3.95 2.67
CA SER A 154 27.15 -3.35 2.13
C SER A 154 28.22 -4.40 1.82
N GLN A 155 28.11 -5.57 2.44
CA GLN A 155 29.02 -6.71 2.22
C GLN A 155 28.45 -7.71 1.21
N TRP A 156 27.19 -7.55 0.79
CA TRP A 156 26.54 -8.45 -0.14
C TRP A 156 27.17 -8.33 -1.54
N LYS A 157 27.56 -9.47 -2.10
CA LYS A 157 28.06 -9.59 -3.47
C LYS A 157 27.11 -10.50 -4.26
N TYR A 158 26.69 -10.04 -5.44
CA TYR A 158 25.94 -10.88 -6.37
C TYR A 158 26.78 -12.12 -6.73
N ARG A 159 26.22 -13.31 -6.52
CA ARG A 159 26.82 -14.55 -7.02
C ARG A 159 26.12 -14.89 -8.33
N SER A 160 26.85 -14.77 -9.44
CA SER A 160 26.31 -15.23 -10.72
C SER A 160 26.01 -16.73 -10.62
N PRO A 161 24.79 -17.19 -10.96
CA PRO A 161 24.61 -18.60 -11.22
C PRO A 161 25.47 -18.92 -12.43
N VAL A 162 26.24 -20.00 -12.33
CA VAL A 162 27.17 -20.55 -13.33
C VAL A 162 28.58 -19.93 -13.39
N SER A 163 29.53 -20.80 -13.06
CA SER A 163 30.96 -20.74 -13.27
C SER A 163 31.33 -20.62 -14.75
N SER A 164 31.99 -19.53 -15.11
CA SER A 164 32.96 -19.55 -16.21
C SER A 164 34.17 -18.75 -15.77
N SER A 165 35.28 -19.47 -15.70
CA SER A 165 36.64 -19.00 -15.50
C SER A 165 37.03 -18.02 -16.60
N SER A 166 36.61 -16.77 -16.46
CA SER A 166 37.12 -15.65 -17.23
C SER A 166 36.88 -14.39 -16.42
N SER A 167 37.94 -14.02 -15.70
CA SER A 167 38.17 -12.69 -15.17
C SER A 167 38.04 -11.66 -16.29
N SER A 168 36.85 -11.10 -16.44
CA SER A 168 36.67 -9.78 -17.03
C SER A 168 35.72 -9.02 -16.11
N SER A 169 36.08 -7.77 -15.82
CA SER A 169 35.31 -6.84 -14.99
C SER A 169 33.96 -6.53 -15.65
N SER A 170 33.04 -7.47 -15.60
CA SER A 170 31.69 -7.31 -16.12
C SER A 170 30.92 -6.44 -15.13
N VAL A 171 30.80 -5.16 -15.45
CA VAL A 171 29.96 -4.18 -14.76
C VAL A 171 28.58 -4.82 -14.54
N ILE A 172 28.17 -4.99 -13.28
CA ILE A 172 26.84 -5.52 -12.94
C ILE A 172 25.80 -4.50 -13.47
N PRO A 173 24.91 -4.91 -14.40
CA PRO A 173 23.83 -4.04 -14.88
C PRO A 173 23.04 -3.47 -13.70
N GLY A 174 22.64 -2.20 -13.76
CA GLY A 174 21.94 -1.51 -12.66
C GLY A 174 20.73 -2.27 -12.12
N HIS A 175 19.97 -2.96 -12.99
CA HIS A 175 18.81 -3.77 -12.62
C HIS A 175 19.13 -5.04 -11.81
N LEU A 176 20.39 -5.50 -11.81
CA LEU A 176 20.88 -6.63 -11.01
C LEU A 176 21.58 -6.18 -9.73
N LYS A 177 21.75 -4.87 -9.53
CA LYS A 177 22.29 -4.34 -8.28
C LYS A 177 21.23 -4.49 -7.19
N SER A 178 21.67 -4.94 -6.02
CA SER A 178 20.83 -4.94 -4.82
C SER A 178 20.29 -3.53 -4.57
N ILE A 179 19.02 -3.40 -4.16
CA ILE A 179 18.41 -2.12 -3.75
C ILE A 179 19.20 -1.40 -2.65
N TRP A 180 20.05 -2.16 -1.93
CA TRP A 180 20.88 -1.64 -0.86
C TRP A 180 22.28 -1.20 -1.29
N SER A 181 22.64 -1.41 -2.57
CA SER A 181 23.91 -0.96 -3.13
C SER A 181 23.98 0.56 -3.18
N LYS A 182 25.14 1.15 -2.89
CA LYS A 182 25.36 2.61 -3.06
C LYS A 182 25.20 3.07 -4.51
N GLU A 183 25.38 2.15 -5.45
CA GLU A 183 25.27 2.41 -6.89
C GLU A 183 23.90 2.00 -7.44
N TYR A 184 22.95 1.66 -6.57
CA TYR A 184 21.57 1.42 -6.99
C TYR A 184 20.94 2.75 -7.39
N THR A 185 20.40 2.79 -8.60
CA THR A 185 19.57 3.89 -9.08
C THR A 185 18.18 3.35 -9.34
N SER A 186 17.16 4.06 -8.84
CA SER A 186 15.78 3.71 -9.18
C SER A 186 15.60 3.83 -10.69
N ARG A 187 14.83 2.90 -11.26
CA ARG A 187 14.50 2.96 -12.69
C ARG A 187 13.62 4.18 -12.92
N SER A 188 14.07 5.11 -13.76
CA SER A 188 13.34 6.33 -14.12
C SER A 188 12.20 6.08 -15.12
N GLU A 189 12.20 4.94 -15.80
CA GLU A 189 11.23 4.59 -16.84
C GLU A 189 10.18 3.59 -16.31
N PRO A 190 8.88 3.80 -16.61
CA PRO A 190 7.84 2.82 -16.33
C PRO A 190 8.11 1.50 -17.05
N PHE A 191 7.55 0.42 -16.52
CA PHE A 191 7.73 -0.94 -17.02
C PHE A 191 7.18 -1.07 -18.46
N SER A 192 7.99 -0.80 -19.48
CA SER A 192 7.65 -1.12 -20.86
C SER A 192 7.81 -2.62 -21.06
N LEU A 193 6.73 -3.37 -20.85
CA LEU A 193 6.61 -4.73 -21.39
C LEU A 193 6.63 -4.60 -22.91
N THR A 194 7.73 -4.98 -23.54
CA THR A 194 7.69 -5.29 -24.96
C THR A 194 6.60 -6.34 -25.16
N SER A 195 5.59 -5.98 -25.95
CA SER A 195 4.44 -6.79 -26.32
C SER A 195 4.90 -8.01 -27.13
N THR A 196 5.47 -9.00 -26.44
CA THR A 196 5.61 -10.33 -27.00
C THR A 196 4.46 -11.13 -26.43
N PRO A 197 3.42 -11.48 -27.22
CA PRO A 197 2.32 -12.27 -26.71
C PRO A 197 2.88 -13.63 -26.25
N MET A 198 2.83 -13.90 -24.94
CA MET A 198 3.06 -15.23 -24.41
C MET A 198 1.99 -16.15 -24.99
N SER A 199 2.37 -16.93 -26.00
CA SER A 199 1.52 -17.96 -26.56
C SER A 199 1.15 -18.95 -25.45
N ARG A 200 -0.14 -19.03 -25.12
CA ARG A 200 -0.69 -19.98 -24.15
C ARG A 200 -0.42 -21.40 -24.66
N LYS A 201 0.62 -22.06 -24.15
CA LYS A 201 0.68 -23.53 -24.22
C LYS A 201 -0.22 -24.08 -23.12
N LYS A 202 -1.34 -24.69 -23.55
CA LYS A 202 -2.12 -25.59 -22.71
C LYS A 202 -1.21 -26.76 -22.32
N ILE A 203 -1.02 -26.97 -21.03
CA ILE A 203 -0.45 -28.22 -20.52
C ILE A 203 -1.64 -29.16 -20.33
N SER A 204 -1.60 -30.29 -21.03
CA SER A 204 -2.54 -31.41 -20.92
C SER A 204 -2.40 -32.13 -19.59
#